data_AF-A0A354GRQ0-F1
#
_entry.id   AF-A0A354GRQ0-F1
#
_cell.length_a   1.000
_cell.length_b   1.000
_cell.length_c   1.000
_cell.angle_alpha   90.00
_cell.angle_beta   90.00
_cell.angle_gamma   90.00
#
_symmetry.space_group_name_H-M   'P 1'
#
loop_
_entity.id
_entity.type
_entity.pdbx_description
1 polymer ?
#
loop_
_entity_poly.entity_id
_entity_poly.type
_entity_poly.pdbx_seq_one_letter_code
_entity_poly.pdbx_strand_id
1 'polypeptide(L)'
;MSLQEIVVTGIIKPDGTLDLDQKTNLAPGRVTVVLRQESEAPTPREDWWQFMQRTRRELEAAGSRFMNEQEVSAHIEWLREGDPIDDLLQEAVEDRAGRERP
;
A
#
# COMPACT_ATOMS: atom_id res chain seq x y z
N MET A 1 -28.02 25.99 18.73
CA MET A 1 -27.68 24.72 19.41
C MET A 1 -26.34 24.28 18.87
N SER A 2 -25.26 24.45 19.64
CA SER A 2 -23.90 24.05 19.22
C SER A 2 -23.62 22.67 19.81
N LEU A 3 -23.45 21.66 18.95
CA LEU A 3 -23.01 20.33 19.35
C LEU A 3 -21.48 20.36 19.44
N GLN A 4 -20.94 20.22 20.64
CA GLN A 4 -19.50 20.01 20.82
C GLN A 4 -19.23 18.50 20.74
N GLU A 5 -18.59 18.09 19.65
CA GLU A 5 -18.05 16.74 19.50
C GLU A 5 -16.64 16.71 20.09
N ILE A 6 -16.41 15.82 21.05
CA ILE A 6 -15.09 15.60 21.66
C ILE A 6 -14.76 14.12 21.48
N VAL A 7 -13.66 13.83 20.79
CA VAL A 7 -13.14 12.47 20.64
C VAL A 7 -12.13 12.24 21.74
N VAL A 8 -12.40 11.29 22.64
CA VAL A 8 -11.52 10.92 23.74
C VAL A 8 -11.24 9.43 23.63
N THR A 9 -9.96 9.07 23.66
CA THR A 9 -9.50 7.69 23.70
C THR A 9 -9.72 7.12 25.10
N GLY A 10 -10.11 5.85 25.16
CA GLY A 10 -10.33 5.14 26.40
C GLY A 10 -10.39 3.65 26.17
N ILE A 11 -10.39 2.90 27.27
CA ILE A 11 -10.40 1.44 27.26
C ILE A 11 -11.76 0.97 27.78
N ILE A 12 -12.40 0.10 26.99
CA ILE A 12 -13.57 -0.64 27.44
C ILE A 12 -13.07 -1.84 28.24
N LYS A 13 -13.43 -1.88 29.53
CA LYS A 13 -13.12 -3.00 30.42
C LYS A 13 -13.98 -4.23 30.10
N PRO A 14 -13.57 -5.44 30.53
CA PRO A 14 -14.36 -6.67 30.35
C PRO A 14 -15.75 -6.63 31.00
N ASP A 15 -15.95 -5.75 31.98
CA ASP A 15 -17.23 -5.52 32.65
C ASP A 15 -18.16 -4.54 31.91
N GLY A 16 -17.71 -3.99 30.77
CA GLY A 16 -18.48 -3.06 29.94
C GLY A 16 -18.35 -1.59 30.34
N THR A 17 -17.52 -1.26 31.33
CA THR A 17 -17.26 0.13 31.73
C THR A 17 -16.23 0.78 30.81
N LEU A 18 -16.45 2.05 30.44
CA LEU A 18 -15.50 2.86 29.67
C LEU A 18 -14.65 3.71 30.62
N ASP A 19 -13.35 3.42 30.68
CA ASP A 19 -12.38 4.31 31.33
C ASP A 19 -11.79 5.24 30.27
N LEU A 20 -11.92 6.55 30.50
CA LEU A 20 -11.32 7.56 29.63
C LEU A 20 -9.90 7.88 30.09
N ASP A 21 -8.96 7.95 29.15
CA ASP A 21 -7.58 8.27 29.46
C ASP A 21 -7.40 9.73 29.91
N GLN A 22 -8.34 10.60 29.52
CA GLN A 22 -8.33 12.02 29.84
C GLN A 22 -9.69 12.52 30.33
N LYS A 23 -9.66 13.56 31.18
CA LYS A 23 -10.87 14.23 31.66
C LYS A 23 -11.56 14.97 30.51
N THR A 24 -12.83 14.69 30.29
CA THR A 24 -13.67 15.47 29.37
C THR A 24 -13.91 16.86 29.95
N ASN A 25 -13.60 17.91 29.18
CA ASN A 25 -13.88 19.29 29.60
C ASN A 25 -15.36 19.70 29.35
N LEU A 26 -16.28 18.76 29.57
CA LEU A 26 -17.72 18.97 29.38
C LEU A 26 -18.37 19.43 30.68
N ALA A 27 -19.36 20.31 30.57
CA ALA A 27 -20.19 20.69 31.71
C ALA A 27 -20.93 19.46 32.27
N PRO A 28 -21.16 19.38 33.60
CA PRO A 28 -21.95 18.30 34.18
C PRO A 28 -23.33 18.20 33.55
N GLY A 29 -23.67 17.04 32.98
CA GLY A 29 -24.93 16.84 32.26
C GLY A 29 -25.02 15.46 31.61
N ARG A 30 -26.18 15.16 31.00
CA ARG A 30 -26.35 13.92 30.22
C ARG A 30 -25.58 14.06 28.91
N VAL A 31 -24.82 13.04 28.57
CA VAL A 31 -24.03 12.97 27.33
C VAL A 31 -24.38 11.71 26.54
N THR A 32 -24.26 11.78 25.21
CA THR A 32 -24.36 10.63 24.31
C THR A 32 -22.96 10.26 23.85
N VAL A 33 -22.55 9.00 24.04
CA VAL A 33 -21.22 8.51 23.69
C VAL A 33 -21.30 7.67 22.41
N VAL A 34 -20.44 7.97 21.44
CA VAL A 34 -20.27 7.14 20.23
C VAL A 34 -18.96 6.38 20.37
N LEU A 35 -19.05 5.08 20.58
CA LEU A 35 -17.89 4.21 20.71
C LEU A 35 -17.41 3.75 19.32
N ARG A 36 -16.13 3.94 19.02
CA ARG A 36 -15.46 3.34 17.87
C ARG A 36 -14.35 2.45 18.38
N GLN A 37 -14.47 1.16 18.13
CA GLN A 37 -13.41 0.21 18.43
C GLN A 37 -12.40 0.25 17.30
N GLU A 38 -11.19 0.76 17.58
CA GLU A 38 -10.07 0.58 16.67
C GLU A 38 -9.73 -0.91 16.66
N SER A 39 -9.99 -1.58 15.53
CA SER A 39 -9.57 -2.95 15.35
C SER A 39 -8.06 -2.93 15.18
N GLU A 40 -7.34 -3.45 16.17
CA GLU A 40 -5.91 -3.69 16.03
C GLU A 40 -5.76 -4.65 14.85
N ALA A 41 -5.20 -4.14 13.74
CA ALA A 41 -4.96 -4.97 12.57
C ALA A 41 -4.08 -6.14 13.05
N PRO A 42 -4.46 -7.40 12.75
CA PRO A 42 -3.66 -8.54 13.19
C PRO A 42 -2.25 -8.33 12.68
N THR A 43 -1.27 -8.39 13.59
CA THR A 43 0.13 -8.33 13.20
C THR A 43 0.36 -9.43 12.16
N PRO A 44 0.86 -9.11 10.96
CA PRO A 44 1.08 -10.11 9.93
C PRO A 44 1.91 -11.25 10.50
N ARG A 45 1.41 -12.49 10.39
CA ARG A 45 2.11 -13.69 10.90
C ARG A 45 3.45 -13.90 10.21
N GLU A 46 3.58 -13.39 8.99
CA GLU A 46 4.79 -13.43 8.18
C GLU A 46 5.01 -12.06 7.52
N ASP A 47 6.27 -11.69 7.37
CA ASP A 47 6.67 -10.53 6.57
C ASP A 47 6.40 -10.81 5.08
N TRP A 48 6.21 -9.76 4.29
CA TRP A 48 6.00 -9.85 2.83
C TRP A 48 7.10 -10.69 2.16
N TRP A 49 8.35 -10.53 2.58
CA TRP A 49 9.46 -11.29 2.02
C TRP A 49 9.36 -12.79 2.35
N GLN A 50 8.93 -13.12 3.57
CA GLN A 50 8.72 -14.50 3.99
C GLN A 50 7.57 -15.15 3.22
N PHE A 51 6.47 -14.42 3.01
CA PHE A 51 5.35 -14.84 2.15
C PHE A 51 5.81 -15.15 0.72
N MET A 52 6.62 -14.27 0.13
CA MET A 52 7.17 -14.44 -1.22
C MET A 52 8.07 -15.68 -1.32
N GLN A 53 8.96 -15.88 -0.35
CA GLN A 53 9.84 -17.05 -0.32
C GLN A 53 9.05 -18.36 -0.17
N ARG A 54 8.04 -18.39 0.71
CA ARG A 54 7.16 -19.55 0.90
C ARG A 54 6.42 -19.87 -0.39
N THR A 55 5.78 -18.88 -1.00
CA THR A 55 5.02 -19.04 -2.25
C THR A 55 5.90 -19.53 -3.38
N ARG A 56 7.14 -19.01 -3.50
CA ARG A 56 8.10 -19.50 -4.51
C ARG A 56 8.39 -20.99 -4.34
N ARG A 57 8.65 -21.46 -3.11
CA ARG A 57 8.90 -22.89 -2.84
C ARG A 57 7.70 -23.75 -3.18
N GLU A 58 6.49 -23.30 -2.85
CA GLU A 58 5.24 -24.01 -3.18
C GLU A 58 5.06 -24.13 -4.70
N LEU A 59 5.34 -23.07 -5.45
CA LEU A 59 5.25 -23.07 -6.91
C LEU A 59 6.33 -23.93 -7.57
N GLU A 60 7.57 -23.89 -7.06
CA GLU A 60 8.66 -24.78 -7.52
C GLU A 60 8.30 -26.26 -7.26
N ALA A 61 7.73 -26.57 -6.09
CA ALA A 61 7.25 -27.92 -5.76
C ALA A 61 6.07 -28.36 -6.65
N ALA A 62 5.23 -27.42 -7.09
CA ALA A 62 4.16 -27.65 -8.06
C ALA A 62 4.67 -27.75 -9.52
N GLY A 63 5.97 -27.61 -9.76
CA GLY A 63 6.59 -27.75 -11.08
C GLY A 63 6.67 -26.46 -11.90
N SER A 64 6.43 -25.30 -11.28
CA SER A 64 6.61 -24.01 -11.95
C SER A 64 8.10 -23.71 -12.15
N ARG A 65 8.47 -23.31 -13.37
CA ARG A 65 9.84 -22.89 -13.71
C ARG A 65 10.00 -21.40 -13.46
N PHE A 66 10.98 -21.04 -12.65
CA PHE A 66 11.44 -19.66 -12.49
C PHE A 66 12.67 -19.41 -13.34
N MET A 67 12.83 -18.16 -13.78
CA MET A 67 14.03 -17.74 -14.47
C MET A 67 15.24 -17.83 -13.52
N ASN A 68 16.36 -18.31 -14.04
CA ASN A 68 17.65 -18.22 -13.37
C ASN A 68 18.27 -16.83 -13.57
N GLU A 69 19.40 -16.58 -12.90
CA GLU A 69 20.08 -15.27 -12.95
C GLU A 69 20.43 -14.84 -14.38
N GLN A 70 20.94 -15.75 -15.21
CA GLN A 70 21.32 -15.45 -16.61
C GLN A 70 20.09 -15.11 -17.46
N GLU A 71 18.99 -15.84 -17.27
CA GLU A 71 17.72 -15.60 -17.96
C GLU A 71 17.11 -14.25 -17.56
N VAL A 72 17.17 -13.89 -16.27
CA VAL A 72 16.74 -12.59 -15.78
C VAL A 72 17.60 -11.47 -16.37
N SER A 73 18.93 -11.61 -16.35
CA SER A 73 19.84 -10.63 -16.93
C SER A 73 19.58 -10.43 -18.43
N ALA A 74 19.44 -11.51 -19.20
CA ALA A 74 19.12 -11.44 -20.62
C ALA A 74 17.76 -10.77 -20.87
N HIS A 75 16.75 -11.07 -20.05
CA HIS A 75 15.44 -10.42 -20.16
C HIS A 75 15.50 -8.93 -19.85
N ILE A 76 16.28 -8.52 -18.84
CA ILE A 76 16.48 -7.12 -18.50
C ILE A 76 17.20 -6.37 -19.62
N GLU A 77 18.23 -6.96 -20.22
CA GLU A 77 18.92 -6.34 -21.36
C GLU A 77 17.97 -6.21 -22.56
N TRP A 78 17.17 -7.23 -22.86
CA TRP A 78 16.14 -7.15 -23.88
C TRP A 78 15.12 -6.02 -23.63
N LEU A 79 14.71 -5.81 -22.37
CA LEU A 79 13.82 -4.69 -22.00
C LEU A 79 14.49 -3.32 -22.15
N ARG A 80 15.83 -3.25 -22.11
CA ARG A 80 16.60 -2.01 -22.23
C ARG A 80 16.99 -1.66 -23.66
N GLU A 81 17.01 -2.64 -24.57
CA GLU A 81 17.44 -2.45 -25.97
C GLU A 81 16.58 -1.47 -26.76
N GLY A 82 15.46 -0.96 -26.21
CA GLY A 82 14.55 -0.04 -26.90
C GLY A 82 13.79 -0.75 -28.02
N ASP A 83 12.65 -0.19 -28.44
CA ASP A 83 12.02 -0.63 -29.68
C ASP A 83 12.63 0.20 -30.83
N PRO A 84 13.32 -0.43 -31.80
CA PRO A 84 13.82 0.29 -32.97
C PRO A 84 12.73 1.10 -33.71
N ILE A 85 11.47 0.70 -33.56
CA ILE A 85 10.32 1.43 -34.09
C ILE A 85 10.03 2.70 -33.29
N ASP A 86 10.14 2.66 -31.96
CA ASP A 86 9.96 3.83 -31.10
C ASP A 86 11.05 4.88 -31.36
N ASP A 87 12.31 4.43 -31.53
CA ASP A 87 13.43 5.32 -31.88
C ASP A 87 13.19 6.00 -33.26
N LEU A 88 12.75 5.24 -34.26
CA LEU A 88 12.43 5.75 -35.60
C LEU A 88 11.25 6.74 -35.60
N LEU A 89 10.23 6.46 -34.78
CA LEU A 89 9.08 7.34 -34.61
C LEU A 89 9.48 8.64 -33.91
N GLN A 90 10.35 8.56 -32.90
CA GLN A 90 10.86 9.73 -32.20
C GLN A 90 11.70 10.61 -33.16
N GLU A 91 12.59 10.01 -33.94
CA GLU A 91 13.38 10.74 -34.96
C GLU A 91 12.47 11.42 -35.99
N ALA A 92 11.43 10.74 -36.49
CA ALA A 92 10.48 11.31 -37.44
C ALA A 92 9.66 12.48 -36.87
N VAL A 93 9.33 12.45 -35.58
CA VAL A 93 8.65 13.54 -34.88
C VAL A 93 9.58 14.74 -34.70
N GLU A 94 10.83 14.51 -34.33
CA GLU A 94 11.87 15.53 -34.20
C GLU A 94 12.18 16.20 -35.55
N ASP A 95 12.30 15.43 -36.62
CA ASP A 95 12.52 15.91 -37.99
C ASP A 95 11.36 16.80 -38.48
N ARG A 96 10.13 16.39 -38.19
CA ARG A 96 8.94 17.17 -38.53
C ARG A 96 8.86 18.47 -37.74
N ALA A 97 9.14 18.42 -36.44
CA ALA A 97 9.17 19.59 -35.57
C ALA A 97 10.30 20.57 -35.94
N GLY A 98 11.44 20.06 -36.41
CA GLY A 98 12.56 20.87 -36.92
C GLY A 98 12.25 21.55 -38.25
N ARG A 99 11.49 20.91 -39.15
CA ARG A 99 11.05 21.50 -40.43
C ARG A 99 9.93 22.54 -40.28
N GLU A 100 9.15 22.47 -39.20
CA GLU A 100 8.06 23.40 -38.91
C GLU A 100 8.49 24.64 -38.07
N ARG A 101 9.74 24.70 -37.60
CA ARG A 101 10.31 25.89 -36.94
C ARG A 101 11.08 26.75 -37.97
N PRO A 102 10.71 28.03 -38.19
CA PRO A 102 11.30 28.91 -39.21
C PRO A 102 12.72 29.38 -38.87
#